data_AF-A0A2V6J745-F1
#
_entry.id   AF-A0A2V6J745-F1
#
_cell.length_a   1.000
_cell.length_b   1.000
_cell.length_c   1.000
_cell.angle_alpha   90.00
_cell.angle_beta   90.00
_cell.angle_gamma   90.00
#
_symmetry.space_group_name_H-M   'P 1'
#
loop_
_entity.id
_entity.type
_entity.pdbx_description
1 polymer ?
#
loop_
_entity_poly.entity_id
_entity_poly.type
_entity_poly.pdbx_seq_one_letter_code
_entity_poly.pdbx_strand_id
1 'polypeptide(L)'
;MKRILKWIVRIVLILLVLAFLFVFVAYWRSTNDCGKTAAPTNPMKAIVYCDYGVANLKLEDVEKPVPNDDQVLVKVHAVSVNPYDWHFIE
;
A
#
# COMPACT_ATOMS: atom_id res chain seq x y z
N MET A 1 18.38 -27.91 36.79
CA MET A 1 18.53 -26.51 36.32
C MET A 1 18.93 -26.39 34.85
N LYS A 2 20.06 -26.94 34.38
CA LYS A 2 20.54 -26.79 32.98
C LYS A 2 19.55 -27.27 31.88
N ARG A 3 18.77 -28.33 32.13
CA ARG A 3 17.75 -28.85 31.19
C ARG A 3 16.57 -27.88 31.05
N ILE A 4 16.10 -27.31 32.16
CA ILE A 4 15.01 -26.33 32.19
C ILE A 4 15.45 -25.04 31.49
N LEU A 5 16.67 -24.57 31.77
CA LEU A 5 17.23 -23.40 31.10
C LEU A 5 17.32 -23.59 29.57
N LYS A 6 17.73 -24.78 29.09
CA LYS A 6 17.74 -25.09 27.65
C LYS A 6 16.34 -25.05 27.02
N TRP A 7 15.30 -25.51 27.72
CA TRP A 7 13.92 -25.44 27.23
C TRP A 7 13.41 -24.00 27.18
N ILE A 8 13.70 -23.20 28.19
CA ILE A 8 13.36 -21.76 28.21
C ILE A 8 14.01 -21.05 27.03
N VAL A 9 15.31 -21.23 26.81
CA VAL A 9 16.03 -20.61 25.69
C VAL A 9 15.43 -21.02 24.34
N ARG A 10 15.08 -22.30 24.16
CA ARG A 10 14.43 -22.77 22.92
C ARG A 10 13.07 -22.14 22.70
N ILE A 11 12.24 -22.04 23.74
CA ILE A 11 10.92 -21.41 23.65
C ILE A 11 11.05 -19.93 23.29
N VAL A 12 11.96 -19.20 23.96
CA VAL A 12 12.21 -17.79 23.66
C VAL A 12 12.68 -17.61 22.21
N LEU A 13 13.60 -18.43 21.72
CA LEU A 13 14.03 -18.38 20.32
C LEU A 13 12.88 -18.66 19.35
N ILE A 14 12.04 -19.66 19.62
CA ILE A 14 10.87 -19.95 18.79
C ILE A 14 9.91 -18.76 18.77
N LEU A 15 9.61 -18.17 19.93
CA LEU A 15 8.72 -17.01 20.01
C LEU A 15 9.29 -15.79 19.28
N LEU A 16 10.60 -15.54 19.38
CA LEU A 16 11.26 -14.47 18.63
C LEU A 16 11.19 -14.69 17.12
N VAL A 17 11.42 -15.91 16.65
CA VAL A 17 11.30 -16.26 15.23
C VAL A 17 9.85 -16.10 14.76
N LEU A 18 8.87 -16.57 15.53
CA LEU A 18 7.45 -16.41 15.20
C LEU A 18 7.05 -14.93 15.17
N ALA A 19 7.51 -14.12 16.12
CA ALA A 19 7.25 -12.68 16.14
C ALA A 19 7.88 -11.98 14.93
N PHE A 20 9.13 -12.32 14.59
CA PHE A 20 9.80 -11.79 13.40
C PHE A 20 9.06 -12.17 12.11
N LEU A 21 8.69 -13.45 11.95
CA LEU A 21 7.94 -13.92 10.79
C LEU A 21 6.58 -13.23 10.69
N PHE A 22 5.90 -13.02 11.81
CA PHE A 22 4.63 -12.29 11.85
C PHE A 22 4.80 -10.84 11.37
N VAL A 23 5.77 -10.11 11.91
CA VAL A 23 6.07 -8.72 11.50
C VAL A 23 6.49 -8.66 10.04
N PHE A 24 7.32 -9.59 9.58
CA PHE A 24 7.76 -9.65 8.18
C PHE A 24 6.59 -9.91 7.22
N VAL A 25 5.72 -10.87 7.53
CA VAL A 25 4.53 -11.16 6.71
C VAL A 25 3.57 -9.97 6.73
N ALA A 26 3.38 -9.31 7.88
CA ALA A 26 2.57 -8.11 7.98
C ALA A 26 3.14 -6.96 7.15
N TYR A 27 4.45 -6.72 7.20
CA TYR A 27 5.13 -5.73 6.37
C TYR A 27 5.00 -6.05 4.87
N TRP A 28 5.25 -7.30 4.48
CA TRP A 28 5.14 -7.74 3.08
C TRP A 28 3.70 -7.72 2.54
N ARG A 29 2.70 -7.87 3.42
CA ARG A 29 1.28 -7.71 3.07
C ARG A 29 0.76 -6.28 3.25
N SER A 30 1.53 -5.39 3.87
CA SER A 30 1.20 -3.97 3.96
C SER A 30 1.14 -3.43 2.54
N THR A 31 0.03 -2.79 2.20
CA THR A 31 -0.37 -2.44 0.83
C THR A 31 0.37 -1.21 0.30
N ASN A 32 1.70 -1.22 0.33
CA ASN A 32 2.53 -0.15 -0.26
C ASN A 32 2.87 -0.43 -1.73
N ASP A 33 2.29 -1.47 -2.32
CA ASP A 33 2.60 -1.91 -3.69
C ASP A 33 1.40 -1.65 -4.60
N CYS A 34 1.46 -0.58 -5.41
CA CYS A 34 0.47 -0.34 -6.47
C CYS A 34 0.63 -1.30 -7.66
N GLY A 35 1.73 -2.05 -7.75
CA GLY A 35 2.12 -2.82 -8.93
C GLY A 35 1.32 -4.11 -9.17
N LYS A 36 0.24 -4.34 -8.42
CA LYS A 36 -0.57 -5.57 -8.48
C LYS A 36 -2.02 -5.35 -8.89
N THR A 37 -2.29 -4.29 -9.63
CA THR A 37 -3.61 -4.13 -10.25
C THR A 37 -3.63 -4.88 -11.57
N ALA A 38 -4.65 -5.72 -11.78
CA ALA A 38 -4.90 -6.29 -13.10
C ALA A 38 -5.08 -5.16 -14.11
N ALA A 39 -4.72 -5.40 -15.38
CA ALA A 39 -4.93 -4.40 -16.43
C ALA A 39 -6.43 -3.99 -16.46
N PRO A 40 -6.73 -2.68 -16.54
CA PRO A 40 -8.10 -2.20 -16.51
C PRO A 40 -8.89 -2.69 -17.72
N THR A 41 -10.14 -3.07 -17.49
CA THR A 41 -11.10 -3.42 -18.55
C THR A 41 -11.71 -2.20 -19.22
N ASN A 42 -11.89 -1.11 -18.46
CA ASN A 42 -12.38 0.17 -18.96
C ASN A 42 -11.46 1.29 -18.44
N PRO A 43 -10.37 1.61 -19.17
CA PRO A 43 -9.34 2.50 -18.64
C PRO A 43 -9.74 3.99 -18.61
N MET A 44 -9.20 4.70 -17.64
CA MET A 44 -9.05 6.16 -17.63
C MET A 44 -7.65 6.54 -17.16
N LYS A 45 -7.16 7.72 -17.56
CA LYS A 45 -5.86 8.22 -17.12
C LYS A 45 -5.95 8.89 -15.75
N ALA A 46 -4.98 8.61 -14.87
CA ALA A 46 -4.83 9.24 -13.58
C ALA A 46 -3.36 9.47 -13.24
N ILE A 47 -3.07 10.49 -12.43
CA ILE A 47 -1.78 10.61 -11.75
C ILE A 47 -1.87 9.79 -10.46
N VAL A 48 -1.00 8.79 -10.34
CA VAL A 48 -0.94 7.87 -9.19
C VAL A 48 0.42 7.97 -8.49
N TYR A 49 0.43 7.67 -7.20
CA TYR A 49 1.63 7.58 -6.38
C TYR A 49 1.46 6.47 -5.34
N CYS A 50 2.56 5.79 -5.04
CA CYS A 50 2.59 4.57 -4.22
C CYS A 50 3.52 4.72 -3.03
N ASP A 51 4.62 5.42 -3.31
CA ASP A 51 5.59 5.86 -2.33
C ASP A 51 5.62 7.38 -2.33
N TYR A 52 5.97 7.94 -1.18
CA TYR A 52 6.24 9.36 -1.03
C TYR A 52 7.36 9.82 -1.97
N GLY A 53 7.23 11.04 -2.49
CA GLY A 53 8.20 11.72 -3.34
C GLY A 53 7.61 12.09 -4.70
N VAL A 54 7.89 13.32 -5.16
CA VAL A 54 7.46 13.83 -6.48
C VAL A 54 7.95 12.91 -7.62
N ALA A 55 9.11 12.29 -7.47
CA ALA A 55 9.67 11.35 -8.45
C ALA A 55 8.83 10.07 -8.63
N ASN A 56 7.92 9.78 -7.71
CA ASN A 56 7.06 8.59 -7.73
C ASN A 56 5.67 8.86 -8.34
N LEU A 57 5.38 10.10 -8.75
CA LEU A 57 4.17 10.41 -9.49
C LEU A 57 4.24 9.82 -10.90
N LYS A 58 3.22 9.06 -11.29
CA LYS A 58 3.13 8.42 -12.61
C LYS A 58 1.78 8.68 -13.25
N LEU A 59 1.78 8.91 -14.56
CA LEU A 59 0.56 8.89 -15.35
C LEU A 59 0.27 7.44 -15.76
N GLU A 60 -0.79 6.88 -15.21
CA GLU A 60 -1.17 5.47 -15.44
C GLU A 60 -2.61 5.36 -15.96
N ASP A 61 -2.89 4.26 -16.66
CA ASP A 61 -4.25 3.85 -16.99
C ASP A 61 -4.81 3.03 -15.82
N VAL A 62 -5.90 3.52 -15.21
CA VAL A 62 -6.60 2.91 -14.08
C VAL A 62 -8.02 2.53 -14.48
N GLU A 63 -8.69 1.66 -13.72
CA GLU A 63 -10.08 1.33 -14.00
C GLU A 63 -10.97 2.56 -13.78
N LYS A 64 -11.81 2.85 -14.77
CA LYS A 64 -12.77 3.95 -14.69
C LYS A 64 -13.80 3.65 -13.59
N PRO A 65 -13.96 4.52 -12.58
CA PRO A 65 -14.92 4.29 -11.51
C PRO A 65 -16.35 4.18 -12.03
N VAL A 66 -17.10 3.23 -11.46
CA VAL A 66 -18.55 3.08 -11.67
C VAL A 66 -19.25 3.68 -10.45
N PRO A 67 -19.97 4.80 -10.58
CA PRO A 67 -20.66 5.42 -9.45
C PRO A 67 -21.82 4.56 -8.96
N ASN A 68 -22.03 4.54 -7.64
CA ASN A 68 -23.25 4.01 -7.02
C ASN A 68 -24.43 5.01 -7.14
N ASP A 69 -25.60 4.63 -6.63
CA ASP A 69 -26.85 5.40 -6.73
C ASP A 69 -26.75 6.85 -6.21
N ASP A 70 -25.86 7.11 -5.25
CA ASP A 70 -25.65 8.42 -4.61
C ASP A 70 -24.39 9.15 -5.09
N GLN A 71 -23.74 8.65 -6.13
CA GLN A 71 -22.47 9.18 -6.64
C GLN A 71 -22.61 9.71 -8.06
N VAL A 72 -21.72 10.64 -8.43
CA VAL A 72 -21.62 11.16 -9.79
C VAL A 72 -20.22 10.91 -10.32
N LEU A 73 -20.13 10.52 -11.59
CA LEU A 73 -18.86 10.43 -12.30
C LEU A 73 -18.59 11.72 -13.06
N VAL A 74 -17.57 12.45 -12.65
CA VAL A 74 -17.20 13.74 -13.26
C VAL A 74 -16.10 13.53 -14.29
N LYS A 75 -16.29 14.06 -15.50
CA LYS A 75 -15.20 14.21 -16.48
C LYS A 75 -14.39 15.46 -16.13
N VAL A 76 -13.21 15.25 -15.55
CA VAL A 76 -12.33 16.35 -15.15
C VAL A 76 -11.73 17.02 -16.40
N HIS A 77 -11.96 18.33 -16.55
CA HIS A 77 -11.38 19.14 -17.64
C HIS A 77 -10.13 19.91 -17.20
N ALA A 78 -10.08 20.31 -15.93
CA ALA A 78 -8.95 21.01 -15.32
C ALA A 78 -8.96 20.80 -13.80
N VAL A 79 -7.78 20.91 -13.19
CA VAL A 79 -7.57 20.91 -11.73
C VAL A 79 -6.52 21.97 -11.39
N SER A 80 -6.55 22.47 -10.15
CA SER A 80 -5.49 23.31 -9.59
C SER A 80 -4.59 22.48 -8.69
N VAL A 81 -3.32 22.88 -8.57
CA VAL A 81 -2.41 22.35 -7.54
C VAL A 81 -2.65 23.14 -6.27
N ASN A 82 -2.83 22.44 -5.16
CA ASN A 82 -3.05 22.98 -3.84
C ASN A 82 -1.87 22.66 -2.92
N PRO A 83 -1.53 23.52 -1.94
CA PRO A 83 -0.53 23.20 -0.93
C PRO A 83 -0.80 21.88 -0.19
N TYR A 84 -2.07 21.48 -0.11
CA TYR A 84 -2.46 20.21 0.48
C TYR A 84 -1.96 18.99 -0.30
N ASP A 85 -1.77 19.10 -1.61
CA ASP A 85 -1.25 18.01 -2.44
C ASP A 85 0.18 17.63 -2.02
N TRP A 86 0.97 18.62 -1.56
CA TRP A 86 2.34 18.40 -1.08
C TRP A 86 2.39 17.47 0.13
N HIS A 87 1.41 17.54 1.03
CA HIS A 87 1.38 16.70 2.24
C HIS A 87 1.25 15.20 1.92
N PHE A 88 0.73 14.85 0.74
CA PHE A 88 0.62 13.47 0.30
C PHE A 88 1.83 12.99 -0.50
N ILE A 89 2.70 13.91 -0.94
CA ILE A 89 3.81 13.64 -1.85
C ILE A 89 5.17 13.80 -1.13
N GLU A 90 5.24 14.40 0.05
CA GLU A 90 6.50 14.50 0.85
C GLU A 90 6.86 13.23 1.63
#